data_AF-A0AAE0G1I5-F1
#
_entry.id   AF-A0AAE0G1I5-F1
#
_cell.length_a   1.000
_cell.length_b   1.000
_cell.length_c   1.000
_cell.angle_alpha   90.00
_cell.angle_beta   90.00
_cell.angle_gamma   90.00
#
_symmetry.space_group_name_H-M   'P 1'
#
loop_
_entity.id
_entity.type
_entity.pdbx_description
1 polymer ?
#
loop_
_entity_poly.entity_id
_entity_poly.type
_entity_poly.pdbx_seq_one_letter_code
_entity_poly.pdbx_strand_id
1 'polypeptide(L)'
;MRGCQGFYKSSLAKAWAAKGWKDIVDLKVVPYGNARVLDGKIQCQHGEPECQGNRWQQCAIHAYPDQVEHIPFIICTEEHGDDMLNNMEKCATESGLVYSKLSACYNSPLSDQLQQQAAKDTPSDHKYVPWIMIDGKLSPSDGDHILQEVCAKYKGNKPAGCSAAVEPPRTEFLRRDGRCFVDEEQTVGSQVE
;
A
#
# COMPACT_ATOMS: atom_id res chain seq x y z
N MET A 1 6.75 -5.65 -9.08
CA MET A 1 6.83 -4.18 -9.24
C MET A 1 8.28 -3.71 -9.25
N ARG A 2 8.59 -2.43 -9.51
CA ARG A 2 9.89 -1.85 -9.11
C ARG A 2 9.66 -0.54 -8.36
N GLY A 3 10.02 -0.50 -7.08
CA GLY A 3 9.97 0.71 -6.22
C GLY A 3 8.65 0.94 -5.46
N CYS A 4 8.67 1.94 -4.56
CA CYS A 4 7.57 2.26 -3.64
C CYS A 4 6.25 2.57 -4.36
N GLN A 5 6.28 3.44 -5.37
CA GLN A 5 5.08 3.80 -6.14
C GLN A 5 4.40 2.56 -6.73
N GLY A 6 5.19 1.61 -7.26
CA GLY A 6 4.66 0.36 -7.77
C GLY A 6 3.94 -0.44 -6.69
N PHE A 7 4.54 -0.55 -5.50
CA PHE A 7 3.93 -1.22 -4.36
C PHE A 7 2.59 -0.60 -3.98
N TYR A 8 2.53 0.72 -3.81
CA TYR A 8 1.30 1.41 -3.42
C TYR A 8 0.20 1.27 -4.46
N LYS A 9 0.48 1.64 -5.71
CA LYS A 9 -0.54 1.71 -6.77
C LYS A 9 -1.01 0.37 -7.30
N SER A 10 -0.34 -0.74 -6.97
CA SER A 10 -0.82 -2.06 -7.37
C SER A 10 -0.94 -3.05 -6.22
N SER A 11 0.12 -3.41 -5.51
CA SER A 11 0.05 -4.47 -4.50
C SER A 11 -0.82 -4.06 -3.33
N LEU A 12 -0.54 -2.89 -2.76
CA LEU A 12 -1.31 -2.37 -1.65
C LEU A 12 -2.70 -2.00 -2.09
N ALA A 13 -2.87 -1.27 -3.20
CA ALA A 13 -4.20 -0.95 -3.73
C ALA A 13 -5.09 -2.19 -3.94
N LYS A 14 -4.54 -3.26 -4.53
CA LYS A 14 -5.25 -4.53 -4.72
C LYS A 14 -5.62 -5.19 -3.39
N ALA A 15 -4.69 -5.25 -2.44
CA ALA A 15 -4.96 -5.82 -1.12
C ALA A 15 -6.00 -5.00 -0.34
N TRP A 16 -5.90 -3.67 -0.42
CA TRP A 16 -6.81 -2.72 0.22
C TRP A 16 -8.24 -2.83 -0.32
N ALA A 17 -8.40 -3.10 -1.61
CA ALA A 17 -9.70 -3.33 -2.23
C ALA A 17 -10.30 -4.71 -1.90
N ALA A 18 -9.48 -5.67 -1.42
CA ALA A 18 -9.95 -7.02 -1.14
C ALA A 18 -10.89 -7.03 0.08
N LYS A 19 -12.10 -7.58 -0.11
CA LYS A 19 -13.17 -7.56 0.91
C LYS A 19 -12.71 -8.19 2.22
N GLY A 20 -12.75 -7.41 3.30
CA GLY A 20 -12.40 -7.82 4.67
C GLY A 20 -10.90 -7.97 4.94
N TRP A 21 -10.03 -7.63 3.98
CA TRP A 21 -8.58 -7.69 4.20
C TRP A 21 -8.10 -6.68 5.25
N LYS A 22 -8.68 -5.47 5.26
CA LYS A 22 -8.37 -4.43 6.25
C LYS A 22 -8.72 -4.84 7.68
N ASP A 23 -9.69 -5.75 7.84
CA ASP A 23 -10.14 -6.22 9.16
C ASP A 23 -9.14 -7.19 9.82
N ILE A 24 -8.19 -7.70 9.04
CA ILE A 24 -7.20 -8.69 9.48
C ILE A 24 -5.75 -8.15 9.44
N VAL A 25 -5.59 -6.85 9.21
CA VAL A 25 -4.29 -6.18 9.09
C VAL A 25 -4.25 -4.94 9.97
N ASP A 26 -3.15 -4.80 10.71
CA ASP A 26 -2.71 -3.53 11.29
C ASP A 26 -1.53 -3.01 10.44
N LEU A 27 -1.80 -2.06 9.56
CA LEU A 27 -0.86 -1.54 8.58
C LEU A 27 -0.23 -0.24 9.09
N LYS A 28 1.04 -0.31 9.46
CA LYS A 28 1.88 0.87 9.69
C LYS A 28 2.66 1.23 8.43
N VAL A 29 2.53 2.47 7.97
CA VAL A 29 3.32 3.05 6.88
C VAL A 29 4.26 4.12 7.45
N VAL A 30 5.51 4.16 6.97
CA VAL A 30 6.52 5.15 7.37
C VAL A 30 7.09 5.83 6.11
N PRO A 31 6.51 6.95 5.64
CA PRO A 31 7.04 7.69 4.50
C PRO A 31 8.38 8.35 4.85
N TYR A 32 9.49 7.74 4.44
CA TYR A 32 10.84 8.25 4.68
C TYR A 32 11.83 7.61 3.71
N GLY A 33 11.78 6.28 3.63
CA GLY A 33 12.59 5.49 2.70
C GLY A 33 14.09 5.65 2.94
N ASN A 34 14.83 5.97 1.88
CA ASN A 34 16.28 6.12 1.91
C ASN A 34 16.75 7.52 2.31
N ALA A 35 15.86 8.37 2.83
CA ALA A 35 16.23 9.70 3.30
C ALA A 35 17.25 9.62 4.45
N ARG A 36 18.01 10.70 4.65
CA ARG A 36 19.07 10.78 5.66
C ARG A 36 18.96 12.06 6.45
N VAL A 37 19.31 11.98 7.74
CA VAL A 37 19.52 13.17 8.57
C VAL A 37 20.98 13.61 8.41
N LEU A 38 21.23 14.73 7.75
CA LEU A 38 22.54 15.37 7.63
C LEU A 38 22.48 16.76 8.28
N ASP A 39 23.35 17.00 9.26
CA ASP A 39 23.40 18.27 10.02
C ASP A 39 22.03 18.69 10.59
N GLY A 40 21.25 17.72 11.08
CA GLY A 40 19.91 17.94 11.62
C GLY A 40 18.82 18.17 10.58
N LYS A 41 19.14 18.12 9.27
CA LYS A 41 18.19 18.30 8.16
C LYS A 41 17.95 16.99 7.44
N ILE A 42 16.73 16.77 6.98
CA ILE A 42 16.39 15.62 6.14
C ILE A 42 16.82 15.89 4.69
N GLN A 43 17.48 14.92 4.09
CA GLN A 43 17.81 14.88 2.67
C GLN A 43 17.26 13.60 2.06
N CYS A 44 16.41 13.75 1.04
CA CYS A 44 15.81 12.63 0.31
C CYS A 44 16.61 12.31 -0.96
N GLN A 45 16.61 11.05 -1.38
CA GLN A 45 17.43 10.57 -2.50
C GLN A 45 17.02 11.18 -3.85
N HIS A 46 15.75 11.55 -3.99
CA HIS A 46 15.16 12.21 -5.16
C HIS A 46 14.95 13.72 -4.93
N GLY A 47 15.64 14.30 -3.93
CA GLY A 47 15.63 15.74 -3.66
C GLY A 47 14.40 16.21 -2.86
N GLU A 48 14.23 17.54 -2.80
CA GLU A 48 13.21 18.17 -1.96
C GLU A 48 11.77 17.75 -2.29
N PRO A 49 11.35 17.53 -3.55
CA PRO A 49 9.98 17.10 -3.83
C PRO A 49 9.58 15.79 -3.12
N GLU A 50 10.48 14.81 -3.04
CA GLU A 50 10.26 13.56 -2.28
C GLU A 50 10.11 13.84 -0.79
N CYS A 51 10.96 14.72 -0.23
CA CYS A 51 10.83 15.14 1.16
C CYS A 51 9.48 15.83 1.44
N GLN A 52 9.01 16.67 0.53
CA GLN A 52 7.69 17.31 0.64
C GLN A 52 6.56 16.29 0.56
N GLY A 53 6.62 15.34 -0.37
CA GLY A 53 5.66 14.24 -0.48
C GLY A 53 5.58 13.43 0.83
N ASN A 54 6.74 13.07 1.39
CA ASN A 54 6.82 12.40 2.69
C ASN A 54 6.15 13.21 3.81
N ARG A 55 6.36 14.54 3.88
CA ARG A 55 5.70 15.40 4.89
C ARG A 55 4.18 15.35 4.76
N TRP A 56 3.65 15.44 3.52
CA TRP A 56 2.20 15.39 3.29
C TRP A 56 1.59 14.06 3.74
N GLN A 57 2.21 12.94 3.38
CA GLN A 57 1.75 11.61 3.80
C GLN A 57 1.85 11.42 5.32
N GLN A 58 2.93 11.88 5.95
CA GLN A 58 3.08 11.87 7.41
C GLN A 58 2.02 12.73 8.12
N CYS A 59 1.71 13.91 7.57
CA CYS A 59 0.65 14.76 8.08
C CYS A 59 -0.73 14.11 7.95
N ALA A 60 -0.99 13.35 6.88
CA ALA A 60 -2.20 12.57 6.74
C ALA A 60 -2.31 11.47 7.80
N ILE A 61 -1.23 10.70 8.02
CA ILE A 61 -1.17 9.68 9.08
C ILE A 61 -1.38 10.31 10.46
N HIS A 62 -0.79 11.47 10.73
CA HIS A 62 -0.94 12.16 12.01
C HIS A 62 -2.35 12.68 12.24
N ALA A 63 -2.95 13.33 11.24
CA ALA A 63 -4.27 13.95 11.35
C ALA A 63 -5.41 12.91 11.34
N TYR A 64 -5.18 11.75 10.74
CA TYR A 64 -6.14 10.66 10.58
C TYR A 64 -5.46 9.33 10.95
N PRO A 65 -5.33 9.02 12.25
CA PRO A 65 -4.55 7.87 12.70
C PRO A 65 -5.16 6.51 12.34
N ASP A 66 -6.46 6.46 12.01
CA ASP A 66 -7.07 5.24 11.47
C ASP A 66 -6.55 4.98 10.05
N GLN A 67 -5.95 3.80 9.86
CA GLN A 67 -5.47 3.33 8.55
C GLN A 67 -6.54 3.39 7.46
N VAL A 68 -7.81 3.18 7.81
CA VAL A 68 -8.93 3.20 6.86
C VAL A 68 -9.10 4.58 6.23
N GLU A 69 -8.74 5.64 6.96
CA GLU A 69 -8.84 7.03 6.51
C GLU A 69 -7.63 7.46 5.68
N HIS A 70 -6.39 7.24 6.15
CA HIS A 70 -5.21 7.82 5.51
C HIS A 70 -4.61 6.98 4.37
N ILE A 71 -4.77 5.66 4.36
CA ILE A 71 -4.17 4.81 3.32
C ILE A 71 -4.72 5.10 1.92
N PRO A 72 -6.03 5.34 1.70
CA PRO A 72 -6.54 5.77 0.39
C PRO A 72 -5.85 7.04 -0.13
N PHE A 73 -5.57 8.01 0.75
CA PHE A 73 -4.85 9.22 0.40
C PHE A 73 -3.42 8.91 -0.06
N ILE A 74 -2.70 8.06 0.68
CA ILE A 74 -1.34 7.67 0.31
C ILE A 74 -1.33 6.96 -1.05
N ILE A 75 -2.23 6.00 -1.28
CA ILE A 75 -2.36 5.30 -2.56
C ILE A 75 -2.59 6.31 -3.70
N CYS A 76 -3.55 7.23 -3.55
CA CYS A 76 -3.82 8.26 -4.54
C CYS A 76 -2.59 9.12 -4.84
N THR A 77 -1.89 9.60 -3.82
CA THR A 77 -0.69 10.45 -4.04
C THR A 77 0.41 9.72 -4.80
N GLU A 78 0.59 8.42 -4.54
CA GLU A 78 1.60 7.58 -5.18
C GLU A 78 1.24 7.21 -6.63
N GLU A 79 -0.04 7.24 -7.00
CA GLU A 79 -0.48 7.08 -8.41
C GLU A 79 -0.04 8.24 -9.30
N HIS A 80 0.17 9.43 -8.72
CA HIS A 80 0.53 10.64 -9.44
C HIS A 80 2.04 10.82 -9.71
N GLY A 81 2.88 9.95 -9.16
CA GLY A 81 4.32 9.93 -9.47
C GLY A 81 5.01 11.27 -9.21
N ASP A 82 5.71 11.79 -10.21
CA ASP A 82 6.39 13.10 -10.14
C ASP A 82 5.42 14.29 -9.97
N ASP A 83 4.14 14.12 -10.32
CA ASP A 83 3.10 15.16 -10.21
C ASP A 83 2.35 15.09 -8.85
N MET A 84 2.81 14.23 -7.93
CA MET A 84 2.19 14.00 -6.62
C MET A 84 1.85 15.30 -5.88
N LEU A 85 2.77 16.26 -5.83
CA LEU A 85 2.58 17.50 -5.05
C LEU A 85 1.43 18.38 -5.57
N ASN A 86 1.18 18.37 -6.88
CA ASN A 86 0.09 19.13 -7.48
C ASN A 86 -1.29 18.46 -7.25
N ASN A 87 -1.30 17.21 -6.78
CA ASN A 87 -2.51 16.43 -6.59
C ASN A 87 -2.87 16.21 -5.10
N MET A 88 -2.18 16.85 -4.15
CA MET A 88 -2.44 16.69 -2.71
C MET A 88 -3.88 17.04 -2.32
N GLU A 89 -4.40 18.18 -2.78
CA GLU A 89 -5.76 18.61 -2.47
C GLU A 89 -6.81 17.70 -3.12
N LYS A 90 -6.57 17.30 -4.37
CA LYS A 90 -7.41 16.34 -5.09
C LYS A 90 -7.47 15.01 -4.33
N CYS A 91 -6.33 14.41 -4.01
CA CYS A 91 -6.26 13.14 -3.30
C CYS A 91 -6.86 13.21 -1.90
N ALA A 92 -6.68 14.33 -1.19
CA ALA A 92 -7.33 14.55 0.09
C ALA A 92 -8.86 14.50 -0.07
N THR A 93 -9.39 15.25 -1.03
CA THR A 93 -10.82 15.31 -1.32
C THR A 93 -11.39 13.95 -1.72
N GLU A 94 -10.75 13.24 -2.66
CA GLU A 94 -11.20 11.93 -3.15
C GLU A 94 -11.15 10.84 -2.05
N SER A 95 -10.24 10.99 -1.09
CA SER A 95 -10.11 10.08 0.05
C SER A 95 -10.98 10.47 1.25
N GLY A 96 -11.77 11.56 1.15
CA GLY A 96 -12.59 12.06 2.24
C GLY A 96 -11.83 12.81 3.35
N LEU A 97 -10.56 13.13 3.12
CA LEU A 97 -9.75 13.92 4.05
C LEU A 97 -9.96 15.42 3.84
N VAL A 98 -9.95 16.17 4.94
CA VAL A 98 -9.97 17.63 4.92
C VAL A 98 -8.57 18.16 4.61
N TYR A 99 -8.36 18.66 3.38
CA TYR A 99 -7.08 19.20 2.92
C TYR A 99 -6.50 20.28 3.85
N SER A 100 -7.34 21.17 4.40
CA SER A 100 -6.88 22.23 5.30
C SER A 100 -6.26 21.72 6.61
N LYS A 101 -6.64 20.53 7.10
CA LYS A 101 -5.97 19.90 8.25
C LYS A 101 -4.56 19.43 7.87
N LEU A 102 -4.42 18.85 6.68
CA LEU A 102 -3.13 18.38 6.18
C LEU A 102 -2.19 19.55 5.92
N SER A 103 -2.69 20.62 5.28
CA SER A 103 -1.91 21.81 4.98
C SER A 103 -1.52 22.57 6.25
N ALA A 104 -2.36 22.60 7.28
CA ALA A 104 -2.02 23.17 8.58
C ALA A 104 -0.85 22.43 9.24
N CYS A 105 -0.86 21.09 9.20
CA CYS A 105 0.28 20.29 9.67
C CYS A 105 1.53 20.55 8.83
N TYR A 106 1.42 20.49 7.50
CA TYR A 106 2.54 20.65 6.56
C TYR A 106 3.28 21.98 6.78
N ASN A 107 2.53 23.07 6.95
CA ASN A 107 3.07 24.42 7.13
C ASN A 107 3.45 24.76 8.58
N SER A 108 3.47 23.78 9.49
CA SER A 108 3.84 23.98 10.89
C SER A 108 5.13 23.23 11.23
N PRO A 109 5.81 23.57 12.34
CA PRO A 109 6.98 22.82 12.83
C PRO A 109 6.71 21.33 13.09
N LEU A 110 5.43 20.93 13.19
CA LEU A 110 5.03 19.54 13.34
C LEU A 110 5.48 18.68 12.14
N SER A 111 5.46 19.20 10.91
CA SER A 111 5.86 18.40 9.74
C SER A 111 7.33 17.97 9.81
N ASP A 112 8.21 18.84 10.30
CA ASP A 112 9.62 18.50 10.54
C ASP A 112 9.77 17.52 11.71
N GLN A 113 8.99 17.67 12.78
CA GLN A 113 8.99 16.70 13.90
C GLN A 113 8.56 15.30 13.43
N LEU A 114 7.53 15.23 12.58
CA LEU A 114 7.06 13.97 11.99
C LEU A 114 8.11 13.35 11.07
N GLN A 115 8.84 14.13 10.27
CA GLN A 115 9.95 13.59 9.50
C GLN A 115 11.07 13.03 10.38
N GLN A 116 11.44 13.73 11.44
CA GLN A 116 12.45 13.25 12.39
C GLN A 116 11.99 11.99 13.12
N GLN A 117 10.69 11.86 13.41
CA GLN A 117 10.14 10.63 13.96
C GLN A 117 10.17 9.49 12.92
N ALA A 118 9.81 9.76 11.66
CA ALA A 118 9.88 8.77 10.59
C ALA A 118 11.32 8.27 10.36
N ALA A 119 12.33 9.15 10.52
CA ALA A 119 13.73 8.76 10.49
C ALA A 119 14.11 7.76 11.60
N LYS A 120 13.58 7.93 12.81
CA LYS A 120 13.79 7.01 13.94
C LYS A 120 13.02 5.70 13.78
N ASP A 121 11.83 5.77 13.20
CA ASP A 121 10.94 4.62 12.99
C ASP A 121 11.38 3.74 11.82
N THR A 122 12.14 4.29 10.88
CA THR A 122 12.67 3.54 9.73
C THR A 122 13.82 2.63 10.18
N PRO A 123 13.76 1.30 9.94
CA PRO A 123 14.84 0.38 10.34
C PRO A 123 16.18 0.79 9.75
N SER A 124 17.20 1.04 10.58
CA SER A 124 18.51 1.51 10.10
C SER A 124 19.25 0.51 9.21
N ASP A 125 18.83 -0.75 9.25
CA ASP A 125 19.44 -1.85 8.50
C ASP A 125 18.70 -2.22 7.20
N HIS A 126 17.61 -1.53 6.84
CA HIS A 126 16.95 -1.71 5.54
C HIS A 126 17.97 -1.51 4.40
N LYS A 127 17.87 -2.33 3.35
CA LYS A 127 18.84 -2.34 2.24
C LYS A 127 18.33 -1.71 0.95
N TYR A 128 17.01 -1.58 0.86
CA TYR A 128 16.30 -1.06 -0.30
C TYR A 128 14.91 -0.62 0.13
N VAL A 129 14.20 0.02 -0.81
CA VAL A 129 12.79 0.38 -0.65
C VAL A 129 11.98 -0.14 -1.84
N PRO A 130 10.73 -0.56 -1.64
CA PRO A 130 10.01 -0.62 -0.36
C PRO A 130 10.57 -1.73 0.56
N TRP A 131 10.52 -1.50 1.88
CA TRP A 131 10.97 -2.46 2.90
C TRP A 131 9.75 -3.00 3.65
N ILE A 132 9.14 -4.06 3.11
CA ILE A 132 7.85 -4.56 3.60
C ILE A 132 8.05 -5.65 4.63
N MET A 133 7.54 -5.41 5.84
CA MET A 133 7.58 -6.36 6.94
C MET A 133 6.17 -6.87 7.26
N ILE A 134 6.01 -8.18 7.37
CA ILE A 134 4.76 -8.84 7.77
C ILE A 134 5.03 -9.65 9.03
N ASP A 135 4.41 -9.27 10.14
CA ASP A 135 4.65 -9.83 11.49
C ASP A 135 6.14 -9.87 11.86
N GLY A 136 6.85 -8.76 11.63
CA GLY A 136 8.27 -8.62 11.96
C GLY A 136 9.24 -9.38 11.05
N LYS A 137 8.77 -9.99 9.96
CA LYS A 137 9.61 -10.66 8.96
C LYS A 137 9.50 -9.98 7.60
N LEU A 138 10.63 -9.84 6.91
CA LEU A 138 10.68 -9.29 5.56
C LEU A 138 9.79 -10.14 4.62
N SER A 139 9.02 -9.46 3.78
CA SER A 139 8.18 -10.09 2.76
C SER A 139 9.05 -10.88 1.78
N PRO A 140 8.81 -12.20 1.59
CA PRO A 140 9.58 -12.99 0.64
C PRO A 140 9.34 -12.57 -0.81
N SER A 141 8.22 -11.91 -1.13
CA SER A 141 7.95 -11.35 -2.46
C SER A 141 8.32 -9.87 -2.58
N ASP A 142 9.04 -9.28 -1.62
CA ASP A 142 9.29 -7.83 -1.56
C ASP A 142 8.02 -6.97 -1.69
N GLY A 143 6.89 -7.48 -1.20
CA GLY A 143 5.60 -6.82 -1.27
C GLY A 143 4.79 -7.02 -2.56
N ASP A 144 5.28 -7.77 -3.55
CA ASP A 144 4.52 -8.05 -4.78
C ASP A 144 3.24 -8.90 -4.54
N HIS A 145 3.18 -9.67 -3.44
CA HIS A 145 2.09 -10.59 -3.13
C HIS A 145 1.54 -10.41 -1.70
N ILE A 146 1.51 -9.18 -1.16
CA ILE A 146 1.12 -8.94 0.25
C ILE A 146 -0.28 -9.48 0.60
N LEU A 147 -1.22 -9.45 -0.34
CA LEU A 147 -2.56 -9.98 -0.12
C LEU A 147 -2.47 -11.46 0.24
N GLN A 148 -1.79 -12.25 -0.59
CA GLN A 148 -1.56 -13.68 -0.39
C GLN A 148 -0.75 -13.94 0.89
N GLU A 149 0.32 -13.19 1.11
CA GLU A 149 1.21 -13.39 2.26
C GLU A 149 0.50 -13.15 3.59
N VAL A 150 -0.28 -12.07 3.70
CA VAL A 150 -1.12 -11.79 4.88
C VAL A 150 -2.18 -12.88 5.05
N CYS A 151 -2.91 -13.21 3.99
CA CYS A 151 -3.96 -14.24 4.04
C CYS A 151 -3.43 -15.63 4.40
N ALA A 152 -2.19 -15.95 4.04
CA ALA A 152 -1.53 -17.19 4.41
C ALA A 152 -1.15 -17.23 5.90
N LYS A 153 -0.74 -16.09 6.47
CA LYS A 153 -0.35 -15.96 7.88
C LYS A 153 -1.53 -15.81 8.84
N TYR A 154 -2.65 -15.26 8.37
CA TYR A 154 -3.82 -15.04 9.22
C TYR A 154 -4.43 -16.37 9.70
N LYS A 155 -4.53 -16.52 11.02
CA LYS A 155 -4.96 -17.76 11.70
C LYS A 155 -6.46 -17.80 12.01
N GLY A 156 -7.16 -16.68 11.88
CA GLY A 156 -8.60 -16.58 12.10
C GLY A 156 -9.43 -16.99 10.89
N ASN A 157 -10.72 -16.64 10.92
CA ASN A 157 -11.62 -16.85 9.79
C ASN A 157 -11.21 -15.93 8.64
N LYS A 158 -10.67 -16.51 7.56
CA LYS A 158 -10.17 -15.73 6.44
C LYS A 158 -11.32 -14.96 5.76
N PRO A 159 -11.16 -13.66 5.52
CA PRO A 159 -12.17 -12.87 4.84
C PRO A 159 -12.30 -13.29 3.37
N ALA A 160 -13.42 -12.96 2.74
CA ALA A 160 -13.69 -13.32 1.34
C ALA A 160 -12.59 -12.86 0.36
N GLY A 161 -11.96 -11.71 0.64
CA GLY A 161 -10.84 -11.19 -0.14
C GLY A 161 -9.62 -12.12 -0.18
N CYS A 162 -9.45 -13.02 0.79
CA CYS A 162 -8.40 -14.03 0.79
C CYS A 162 -8.67 -15.21 -0.15
N SER A 163 -9.94 -15.47 -0.49
CA SER A 163 -10.32 -16.58 -1.38
C SER A 163 -10.18 -16.20 -2.86
N ALA A 164 -10.40 -14.94 -3.21
CA ALA A 164 -10.20 -14.43 -4.58
C ALA A 164 -8.72 -14.38 -5.00
N ALA A 165 -7.79 -14.50 -4.04
CA ALA A 165 -6.36 -14.58 -4.29
C ALA A 165 -5.89 -15.93 -4.86
N VAL A 166 -6.82 -16.89 -5.02
CA VAL A 166 -6.56 -18.28 -5.45
C VAL A 166 -7.26 -18.63 -6.77
N GLU A 167 -7.97 -17.72 -7.46
CA GLU A 167 -8.48 -18.08 -8.78
C GLU A 167 -7.31 -18.20 -9.77
N PRO A 168 -7.06 -19.39 -10.35
CA PRO A 168 -6.11 -19.51 -11.45
C PRO A 168 -6.59 -18.61 -12.60
N PRO A 169 -5.69 -18.15 -13.49
CA PRO A 169 -6.11 -17.41 -14.67
C PRO A 169 -7.18 -18.23 -15.39
N ARG A 170 -8.37 -17.65 -15.62
CA ARG A 170 -9.35 -18.24 -16.54
C ARG A 170 -8.66 -18.34 -17.88
N THR A 171 -8.25 -19.54 -18.26
CA THR A 171 -7.86 -19.84 -19.63
C THR A 171 -9.12 -19.71 -20.47
N GLU A 172 -9.28 -18.57 -21.14
CA GLU A 172 -10.22 -18.44 -22.25
C GLU A 172 -9.73 -19.35 -23.38
N PHE A 173 -10.33 -20.52 -23.53
CA PHE A 173 -10.11 -21.36 -24.68
C PHE A 173 -11.09 -20.96 -25.79
N LEU A 174 -10.55 -20.46 -26.91
CA LEU A 174 -11.30 -20.29 -28.14
C LEU A 174 -11.70 -21.67 -28.67
N ARG A 175 -13.01 -21.95 -28.72
CA ARG A 175 -13.53 -23.08 -29.48
C ARG A 175 -13.29 -22.85 -30.97
N ARG A 176 -13.17 -23.94 -31.75
CA ARG A 176 -13.05 -23.89 -33.22
C ARG A 176 -14.20 -23.13 -33.91
N ASP A 177 -15.32 -22.91 -33.23
CA ASP A 177 -16.48 -22.16 -33.72
C ASP A 177 -16.46 -20.66 -33.34
N GLY A 178 -15.38 -20.17 -32.74
CA GLY A 178 -15.18 -18.74 -32.47
C GLY A 178 -15.92 -18.19 -31.26
N ARG A 179 -16.50 -19.05 -30.39
CA ARG A 179 -17.17 -18.61 -29.16
C ARG A 179 -16.29 -18.82 -27.93
N CYS A 180 -16.19 -17.79 -27.09
CA CYS A 180 -15.56 -17.88 -25.77
C CYS A 180 -16.51 -18.57 -24.77
N PHE A 181 -15.98 -19.46 -23.94
CA PHE A 181 -16.72 -20.07 -22.84
C PHE A 181 -15.84 -20.14 -21.58
N VAL A 182 -16.47 -20.10 -20.40
CA VAL A 182 -15.82 -20.25 -19.09
C VAL A 182 -16.12 -21.65 -18.56
N ASP A 183 -15.09 -22.46 -18.27
CA ASP A 183 -15.31 -23.78 -17.68
C ASP A 183 -15.78 -23.62 -16.23
N GLU A 184 -17.03 -23.98 -15.94
CA GLU A 184 -17.49 -24.25 -14.58
C GLU A 184 -17.16 -25.71 -14.28
N GLU A 185 -16.00 -25.96 -13.65
CA GLU A 185 -15.61 -27.30 -13.27
C GLU A 185 -16.57 -27.88 -12.22
N GLN A 186 -17.07 -29.07 -12.56
CA GLN A 186 -18.13 -29.80 -11.90
C GLN A 186 -17.73 -30.27 -10.50
N THR A 187 -18.65 -30.11 -9.56
CA THR A 187 -18.69 -30.80 -8.27
C THR A 187 -18.53 -32.32 -8.42
N VAL A 188 -17.64 -32.87 -7.59
CA VAL A 188 -17.45 -34.29 -7.26
C VAL A 188 -18.77 -35.08 -7.20
N GLY A 189 -18.79 -36.27 -7.82
CA GLY A 189 -19.92 -37.21 -7.73
C GLY A 189 -19.65 -38.61 -8.29
N SER A 190 -18.82 -39.39 -7.57
CA SER A 190 -18.98 -40.83 -7.21
C SER A 190 -19.48 -41.93 -8.20
N GLN A 191 -18.88 -43.12 -7.99
CA GLN A 191 -19.34 -44.52 -8.23
C GLN A 191 -18.92 -45.16 -9.57
N VAL A 192 -17.97 -46.11 -9.58
CA VAL A 192 -17.98 -47.53 -9.14
C VAL A 192 -18.52 -48.44 -10.26
N GLU A 193 -17.65 -49.40 -10.62
CA GLU A 193 -17.71 -50.48 -11.63
C GLU A 193 -17.52 -50.13 -13.11
#